data_AF-A0A0U3G8C8-F1
#
_entry.id   AF-A0A0U3G8C8-F1
#
_cell.length_a   1.000
_cell.length_b   1.000
_cell.length_c   1.000
_cell.angle_alpha   90.00
_cell.angle_beta   90.00
_cell.angle_gamma   90.00
#
_symmetry.space_group_name_H-M   'P 1'
#
loop_
_entity.id
_entity.type
_entity.pdbx_description
1 polymer ?
#
loop_
_entity_poly.entity_id
_entity_poly.type
_entity_poly.pdbx_seq_one_letter_code
_entity_poly.pdbx_strand_id
1 'polypeptide(L)' 'MTPKKRWSELSKGRRGALMALGAVQIALQVAALRDISHRTPEHINGSKRWWVAASFLNFAGPIAWFLRGRKD' A
#
# COMPACT_ATOMS: atom_id res chain seq x y z
N MET A 1 17.02 -16.74 24.29
CA MET A 1 15.94 -16.24 23.42
C MET A 1 15.39 -14.95 24.01
N THR A 2 15.53 -13.82 23.33
CA THR A 2 15.01 -12.53 23.81
C THR A 2 13.48 -12.54 23.66
N PRO A 3 12.71 -12.21 24.71
CA PRO A 3 11.25 -12.19 24.61
C PRO A 3 10.78 -11.19 23.54
N LYS A 4 9.80 -11.58 22.71
CA LYS A 4 9.14 -10.66 21.78
C LYS A 4 8.43 -9.57 22.59
N LYS A 5 8.77 -8.30 22.34
CA LYS A 5 8.13 -7.17 23.02
C LYS A 5 6.62 -7.17 22.79
N ARG A 6 5.86 -7.08 23.88
CA ARG A 6 4.40 -6.96 23.82
C ARG A 6 4.01 -5.55 23.41
N TRP A 7 2.85 -5.40 22.80
CA TRP A 7 2.33 -4.10 22.37
C TRP A 7 2.25 -3.06 23.50
N SER A 8 1.93 -3.50 24.72
CA SER A 8 1.89 -2.68 25.93
C SER A 8 3.27 -2.19 26.40
N GLU A 9 4.35 -2.80 25.91
CA GLU A 9 5.75 -2.47 26.24
C GLU A 9 6.36 -1.50 25.21
N LEU A 10 5.60 -1.11 24.18
CA LEU A 10 6.01 -0.09 23.22
C LEU A 10 5.87 1.30 23.83
N SER A 11 6.86 2.17 23.61
CA SER A 11 6.71 3.59 23.96
C SER A 11 5.53 4.20 23.19
N LYS A 12 4.90 5.24 23.78
CA LYS A 12 3.78 5.95 23.15
C LYS A 12 4.12 6.42 21.73
N GLY A 13 5.33 6.93 21.52
CA GLY A 13 5.83 7.34 20.20
C GLY A 13 5.91 6.19 19.19
N ARG A 14 6.43 5.02 19.60
CA ARG A 14 6.52 3.84 18.71
C ARG A 14 5.15 3.28 18.35
N ARG A 15 4.23 3.26 19.30
CA ARG A 15 2.83 2.87 19.04
C ARG A 15 2.15 3.85 18.08
N GLY A 16 2.35 5.15 18.26
CA GLY A 16 1.86 6.19 17.34
C GLY A 16 2.41 6.02 15.92
N ALA A 17 3.72 5.81 15.79
CA ALA A 17 4.36 5.58 14.49
C ALA A 17 3.80 4.36 13.76
N LEU A 18 3.57 3.24 14.47
CA LEU A 18 2.96 2.04 13.88
C LEU A 18 1.53 2.30 13.39
N MET A 19 0.73 3.02 14.16
CA MET A 19 -0.63 3.39 13.73
C MET A 19 -0.60 4.31 12.51
N ALA A 20 0.29 5.30 12.49
CA ALA A 20 0.45 6.21 11.35
C ALA A 20 0.89 5.45 10.08
N LEU A 21 1.88 4.57 10.17
CA LEU A 21 2.31 3.73 9.05
C LEU A 21 1.18 2.83 8.53
N GLY A 22 0.40 2.22 9.43
CA GLY A 22 -0.77 1.43 9.05
C GLY A 22 -1.83 2.26 8.32
N ALA A 23 -2.12 3.47 8.81
CA ALA A 23 -3.06 4.38 8.15
C ALA A 23 -2.57 4.80 6.75
N VAL A 24 -1.29 5.11 6.61
CA VAL A 24 -0.68 5.42 5.30
C VAL A 24 -0.79 4.23 4.35
N GLN A 25 -0.48 3.00 4.79
CA GLN A 25 -0.62 1.81 3.96
C GLN A 25 -2.05 1.62 3.47
N ILE A 26 -3.05 1.76 4.36
CA ILE A 26 -4.46 1.59 4.00
C ILE A 26 -4.90 2.68 3.01
N ALA A 27 -4.57 3.94 3.29
CA ALA A 27 -4.91 5.05 2.41
C ALA A 27 -4.30 4.86 1.01
N LEU A 28 -3.02 4.46 0.96
CA LEU A 28 -2.30 4.21 -0.27
C LEU A 28 -2.89 3.02 -1.05
N GLN A 29 -3.24 1.93 -0.36
CA GLN A 29 -3.90 0.77 -0.96
C GLN A 29 -5.24 1.15 -1.60
N VAL A 30 -6.08 1.86 -0.85
CA VAL A 30 -7.40 2.29 -1.33
C VAL A 30 -7.27 3.24 -2.52
N ALA A 31 -6.33 4.18 -2.45
CA ALA A 31 -6.05 5.10 -3.55
C ALA A 31 -5.61 4.35 -4.82
N ALA A 32 -4.68 3.40 -4.71
CA ALA A 32 -4.23 2.60 -5.84
C ALA A 32 -5.38 1.78 -6.44
N LEU A 33 -6.14 1.04 -5.62
CA LEU A 33 -7.26 0.24 -6.12
C LEU A 33 -8.35 1.10 -6.78
N ARG A 34 -8.66 2.27 -6.21
CA ARG A 34 -9.60 3.22 -6.79
C ARG A 34 -9.10 3.74 -8.13
N ASP A 35 -7.85 4.16 -8.23
CA ASP A 35 -7.30 4.67 -9.49
C ASP A 35 -7.26 3.56 -10.56
N ILE A 36 -6.81 2.34 -10.21
CA ILE A 36 -6.86 1.16 -11.10
C ILE A 36 -8.29 0.90 -11.58
N SER A 37 -9.28 0.93 -10.67
CA SER A 37 -10.67 0.57 -11.01
C SER A 37 -11.28 1.53 -12.01
N HIS A 38 -10.98 2.83 -11.92
CA HIS A 38 -11.55 3.87 -12.78
C HIS A 38 -10.84 4.02 -14.13
N ARG A 39 -9.58 3.59 -14.25
CA ARG A 39 -8.86 3.66 -15.53
C ARG A 39 -9.33 2.61 -16.54
N THR A 40 -9.45 3.06 -17.79
CA THR A 40 -9.66 2.20 -18.96
C THR A 40 -8.35 1.52 -19.37
N PRO A 41 -8.39 0.39 -20.10
CA PRO A 41 -7.19 -0.39 -20.43
C PRO A 41 -6.08 0.40 -21.14
N GLU A 42 -6.44 1.42 -21.91
CA GLU A 42 -5.50 2.26 -22.68
C GLU A 42 -4.59 3.09 -21.75
N HIS A 43 -5.12 3.46 -20.58
CA HIS A 43 -4.43 4.25 -19.55
C HIS A 43 -3.67 3.38 -18.53
N ILE A 44 -3.49 2.09 -18.82
CA ILE A 44 -2.82 1.13 -17.94
C ILE A 44 -1.60 0.55 -18.66
N ASN A 45 -0.47 0.48 -17.96
CA ASN A 45 0.72 -0.21 -18.44
C ASN A 45 0.60 -1.72 -18.24
N GLY A 46 -0.07 -2.41 -19.16
CA GLY A 46 -0.26 -3.87 -19.11
C GLY A 46 -1.61 -4.27 -18.52
N SER A 47 -1.68 -5.43 -17.86
CA SER A 47 -2.96 -5.98 -17.39
C SER A 47 -3.45 -5.34 -16.09
N LYS A 48 -4.69 -4.86 -16.10
CA LYS A 48 -5.41 -4.36 -14.92
C LYS A 48 -5.42 -5.35 -13.76
N ARG A 49 -5.66 -6.63 -14.03
CA ARG A 49 -5.70 -7.69 -13.00
C ARG A 49 -4.34 -7.90 -12.34
N TRP A 50 -3.27 -7.83 -13.12
CA TRP A 50 -1.91 -7.93 -12.59
C TRP A 50 -1.55 -6.72 -11.72
N TRP A 51 -2.00 -5.51 -12.07
CA TRP A 51 -1.81 -4.33 -11.22
C TRP A 51 -2.61 -4.39 -9.92
N VAL A 52 -3.84 -4.92 -9.95
CA VAL A 52 -4.59 -5.20 -8.72
C VAL A 52 -3.79 -6.15 -7.83
N ALA A 53 -3.31 -7.28 -8.37
CA ALA A 53 -2.52 -8.24 -7.59
C ALA A 53 -1.21 -7.64 -7.06
N ALA A 54 -0.47 -6.93 -7.91
CA ALA A 54 0.77 -6.26 -7.55
C ALA A 54 0.56 -5.22 -6.44
N SER A 55 -0.59 -4.52 -6.42
CA SER A 55 -0.90 -3.54 -5.37
C SER A 55 -0.94 -4.14 -3.96
N PHE A 56 -1.07 -5.46 -3.78
CA PHE A 56 -1.06 -6.09 -2.44
C PHE A 56 0.36 -6.37 -1.91
N LEU A 57 1.41 -6.03 -2.66
CA LEU A 57 2.80 -6.15 -2.20
C LEU A 57 3.19 -4.99 -1.27
N ASN A 58 2.68 -5.00 -0.03
CA ASN A 58 2.94 -3.97 1.01
C ASN A 58 2.91 -2.55 0.42
N PHE A 59 3.85 -1.66 0.78
CA PHE A 59 3.96 -0.32 0.21
C PHE A 59 4.47 -0.34 -1.24
N ALA A 60 5.27 -1.35 -1.61
CA ALA A 60 5.91 -1.41 -2.92
C ALA A 60 4.89 -1.50 -4.07
N GLY A 61 3.84 -2.30 -3.89
CA GLY A 61 2.78 -2.48 -4.87
C GLY A 61 2.05 -1.20 -5.26
N PRO A 62 1.41 -0.52 -4.29
CA PRO A 62 0.69 0.73 -4.56
C PRO A 62 1.62 1.85 -5.03
N ILE A 63 2.86 1.94 -4.51
CA ILE A 63 3.85 2.90 -5.02
C ILE A 63 4.17 2.61 -6.50
N ALA A 64 4.42 1.34 -6.85
CA ALA A 64 4.71 0.94 -8.22
C ALA A 64 3.54 1.25 -9.17
N TRP A 65 2.28 1.13 -8.71
CA TRP A 65 1.13 1.56 -9.49
C TRP A 65 1.21 3.03 -9.90
N PHE A 66 1.47 3.93 -8.94
CA PHE A 66 1.51 5.36 -9.22
C PHE A 66 2.74 5.80 -10.03
N LEU A 67 3.85 5.08 -9.93
CA LEU A 67 5.09 5.37 -10.66
C LEU A 67 5.12 4.77 -12.08
N ARG A 68 4.54 3.57 -12.27
CA ARG A 68 4.72 2.79 -13.49
C ARG A 68 3.45 2.12 -14.02
N GLY A 69 2.44 1.91 -13.18
CA GLY A 69 1.23 1.19 -13.56
C GLY A 69 0.22 2.03 -14.33
N ARG A 70 0.05 3.29 -13.93
CA ARG A 70 -0.79 4.25 -14.67
C ARG A 70 -0.03 4.88 -15.83
N LYS A 71 -0.76 5.14 -16.92
CA LYS A 71 -0.37 6.07 -17.98
C LYS A 71 -1.26 7.29 -17.81
N ASP A 72 -0.63 8.42 -17.53
CA ASP A 72 -1.26 9.74 -17.67
C ASP A 72 -1.01 10.27 -19.08
#